data_AF-A0A937TM26-F1
#
_entry.id   AF-A0A937TM26-F1
#
_cell.length_a   1.000
_cell.length_b   1.000
_cell.length_c   1.000
_cell.angle_alpha   90.00
_cell.angle_beta   90.00
_cell.angle_gamma   90.00
#
_symmetry.space_group_name_H-M   'P 1'
#
loop_
_entity.id
_entity.type
_entity.pdbx_description
1 polymer ?
#
loop_
_entity_poly.entity_id
_entity_poly.type
_entity_poly.pdbx_seq_one_letter_code
_entity_poly.pdbx_strand_id
1 'polypeptide(L)'
;MTFGTDQCYWILQPYPFYKDNAFFKWFIHKSVWKGSCAGLAISTFLAFDDKKAFLGRFPGVGQFNNLYDLLINDNRRKVINELQQHQLGKNHFRYCRSQLGKTPIKTLDEIKEMFKMEMRDDRYLVLRDNEKSGAHAVNPYKIETNTETSFWIYIYDSKYPNDATRRIVINTEKNEWSYEGWNGGTKGLFLNEPVSAYLTKPVLPKNAASVKRVMTKNEENKYINLYVTDNASVYILNNAGHAIGYADSVVTNELSDGIPIIPQTGYFHPPLGYYVPEDKYSITTSDFADSSMYFSVFTDSIVFAYGRTDTDSSQSDILSYGNGFSIQNPDNQLKTINMGTIIINENNEKVFDVTHVEMTHDDSLNFDVKERQNLMIENFGSNKTYNLRLRIASASEEIIFKYNEINLIENSSHHISPVWEELKNQPVTIYVDHGNDGIVDDSLDIENQFVSIKKEDAHFIPKTYYLNQNYPNPFNPTTIIQYVLPQSAHPQNVKLEIFNTLGEEIRMLVNEQQNGGMYSVQWNGRTEKGLFVPSGVYLYRLRAGSFVEKRKMLLIR
;
A
#
# COMPACT_ATOMS: atom_id res chain seq x y z
N MET A 1 14.72 -16.25 5.53
CA MET A 1 13.27 -16.21 5.23
C MET A 1 13.05 -15.10 4.21
N THR A 2 12.58 -15.49 3.03
CA THR A 2 12.82 -14.76 1.78
C THR A 2 11.45 -14.60 1.13
N PHE A 3 11.06 -13.35 0.92
CA PHE A 3 9.89 -12.86 0.18
C PHE A 3 8.75 -13.88 0.00
N GLY A 4 8.01 -14.11 1.09
CA GLY A 4 6.64 -14.61 0.98
C GLY A 4 5.78 -13.62 0.20
N THR A 5 4.74 -14.12 -0.45
CA THR A 5 3.73 -13.36 -1.23
C THR A 5 3.01 -12.26 -0.43
N ASP A 6 3.14 -12.33 0.89
CA ASP A 6 2.63 -11.51 1.97
C ASP A 6 3.54 -10.32 2.35
N GLN A 7 4.71 -10.19 1.71
CA GLN A 7 5.63 -9.04 1.88
C GLN A 7 5.65 -8.10 0.66
N CYS A 8 4.75 -8.31 -0.31
CA CYS A 8 4.37 -7.29 -1.28
C CYS A 8 3.26 -6.44 -0.65
N TYR A 9 3.42 -5.13 -0.59
CA TYR A 9 2.45 -4.18 -0.04
C TYR A 9 1.02 -4.48 -0.54
N TRP A 10 0.18 -4.97 0.37
CA TRP A 10 -1.22 -5.32 0.13
C TRP A 10 -2.19 -4.38 0.84
N ILE A 11 -3.39 -4.32 0.26
CA ILE A 11 -4.43 -3.32 0.43
C ILE A 11 -5.41 -3.75 1.54
N LEU A 12 -5.59 -2.92 2.57
CA LEU A 12 -6.78 -2.93 3.43
C LEU A 12 -7.30 -1.49 3.63
N GLN A 13 -8.61 -1.31 3.44
CA GLN A 13 -9.43 -0.08 3.39
C GLN A 13 -9.49 0.73 4.72
N PRO A 14 -10.04 1.97 4.77
CA PRO A 14 -10.55 2.82 3.68
C PRO A 14 -9.85 4.19 3.54
N TYR A 15 -8.60 4.36 3.97
CA TYR A 15 -7.83 5.60 3.72
C TYR A 15 -6.42 5.27 3.22
N PRO A 16 -6.03 5.71 2.02
CA PRO A 16 -4.84 5.22 1.34
C PRO A 16 -3.59 6.00 1.75
N PHE A 17 -3.26 6.04 3.06
CA PHE A 17 -2.10 6.80 3.56
C PHE A 17 -0.75 6.30 3.01
N TYR A 18 -0.66 5.00 2.68
CA TYR A 18 0.52 4.39 2.06
C TYR A 18 0.44 4.25 0.54
N LYS A 19 -0.74 4.50 -0.06
CA LYS A 19 -0.95 4.21 -1.48
C LYS A 19 0.03 5.05 -2.24
N ASP A 20 0.05 6.36 -2.13
CA ASP A 20 0.70 7.09 -3.20
C ASP A 20 2.22 7.22 -3.12
N ASN A 21 2.91 7.09 -1.99
CA ASN A 21 4.39 7.12 -2.01
C ASN A 21 5.00 5.74 -2.32
N ALA A 22 4.47 4.66 -1.72
CA ALA A 22 4.88 3.30 -2.05
C ALA A 22 4.37 2.91 -3.43
N PHE A 23 3.10 3.21 -3.77
CA PHE A 23 2.55 3.06 -5.12
C PHE A 23 3.22 4.02 -6.10
N PHE A 24 3.49 5.31 -5.90
CA PHE A 24 4.21 6.11 -6.93
C PHE A 24 5.68 5.68 -7.07
N LYS A 25 6.42 5.44 -5.98
CA LYS A 25 7.77 4.84 -6.08
C LYS A 25 7.74 3.45 -6.71
N TRP A 26 6.63 2.72 -6.62
CA TRP A 26 6.45 1.42 -7.26
C TRP A 26 5.87 1.52 -8.70
N PHE A 27 4.99 2.47 -8.98
CA PHE A 27 4.16 2.68 -10.17
C PHE A 27 4.91 3.43 -11.25
N ILE A 28 5.73 4.43 -10.87
CA ILE A 28 6.74 5.02 -11.76
C ILE A 28 7.78 3.96 -12.18
N HIS A 29 8.00 2.94 -11.35
CA HIS A 29 8.96 1.85 -11.60
C HIS A 29 8.32 0.58 -12.22
N LYS A 30 6.98 0.51 -12.34
CA LYS A 30 6.21 -0.72 -12.64
C LYS A 30 6.03 -1.02 -14.12
N SER A 31 6.30 -0.11 -15.04
CA SER A 31 6.09 -0.42 -16.45
C SER A 31 7.15 -1.41 -16.95
N VAL A 32 6.68 -2.66 -17.11
CA VAL A 32 7.22 -3.85 -17.79
C VAL A 32 7.92 -4.91 -16.90
N TRP A 33 8.36 -4.62 -15.67
CA TRP A 33 8.96 -5.64 -14.76
C TRP A 33 8.52 -5.47 -13.31
N LYS A 34 7.94 -6.53 -12.72
CA LYS A 34 7.46 -6.61 -11.31
C LYS A 34 8.63 -6.81 -10.32
N GLY A 35 9.68 -6.01 -10.45
CA GLY A 35 11.03 -6.32 -9.96
C GLY A 35 11.28 -6.03 -8.48
N SER A 36 11.29 -7.08 -7.67
CA SER A 36 12.26 -7.27 -6.58
C SER A 36 13.22 -8.42 -6.87
N CYS A 37 12.87 -9.33 -7.78
CA CYS A 37 13.65 -10.52 -8.12
C CYS A 37 15.02 -10.20 -8.74
N ALA A 38 15.14 -9.12 -9.53
CA ALA A 38 16.43 -8.73 -10.09
C ALA A 38 17.35 -8.15 -9.01
N GLY A 39 16.88 -7.20 -8.20
CA GLY A 39 17.63 -6.69 -7.05
C GLY A 39 18.05 -7.80 -6.08
N LEU A 40 17.18 -8.78 -5.87
CA LEU A 40 17.49 -9.98 -5.09
C LEU A 40 18.60 -10.80 -5.72
N ALA A 41 18.49 -11.12 -7.01
CA ALA A 41 19.47 -11.93 -7.69
C ALA A 41 20.85 -11.22 -7.77
N ILE A 42 20.85 -9.91 -8.01
CA ILE A 42 22.06 -9.08 -8.04
C ILE A 42 22.71 -9.04 -6.65
N SER A 43 21.93 -8.73 -5.60
CA SER A 43 22.46 -8.64 -4.24
C SER A 43 23.02 -9.99 -3.75
N THR A 44 22.39 -11.09 -4.15
CA THR A 44 22.78 -12.47 -3.80
C THR A 44 24.16 -12.80 -4.37
N PHE A 45 24.40 -12.55 -5.65
CA PHE A 45 25.71 -12.79 -6.24
C PHE A 45 26.76 -11.76 -5.79
N LEU A 46 26.42 -10.47 -5.68
CA LEU A 46 27.37 -9.47 -5.15
C LEU A 46 27.89 -9.82 -3.75
N ALA A 47 27.00 -10.33 -2.90
CA ALA A 47 27.35 -10.77 -1.55
C ALA A 47 28.40 -11.90 -1.54
N PHE A 48 28.51 -12.68 -2.62
CA PHE A 48 29.46 -13.78 -2.73
C PHE A 48 30.68 -13.46 -3.59
N ASP A 49 30.46 -12.94 -4.80
CA ASP A 49 31.50 -12.74 -5.80
C ASP A 49 32.43 -11.59 -5.42
N ASP A 50 31.90 -10.54 -4.80
CA ASP A 50 32.67 -9.38 -4.34
C ASP A 50 32.18 -8.87 -2.99
N LYS A 51 32.25 -9.76 -1.99
CA LYS A 51 31.82 -9.48 -0.61
C LYS A 51 32.46 -8.19 -0.06
N LYS A 52 33.73 -7.93 -0.37
CA LYS A 52 34.45 -6.76 0.14
C LYS A 52 33.90 -5.47 -0.47
N ALA A 53 33.74 -5.38 -1.79
CA ALA A 53 33.19 -4.18 -2.41
C ALA A 53 31.70 -4.02 -2.09
N PHE A 54 30.95 -5.11 -2.00
CA PHE A 54 29.55 -5.11 -1.58
C PHE A 54 29.38 -4.54 -0.17
N LEU A 55 30.14 -5.03 0.82
CA LEU A 55 30.10 -4.49 2.19
C LEU A 55 30.70 -3.09 2.29
N GLY A 56 31.69 -2.75 1.46
CA GLY A 56 32.25 -1.41 1.38
C GLY A 56 31.22 -0.37 0.90
N ARG A 57 30.38 -0.74 -0.08
CA ARG A 57 29.29 0.13 -0.56
C ARG A 57 28.06 0.09 0.34
N PHE A 58 27.77 -1.06 0.95
CA PHE A 58 26.57 -1.28 1.77
C PHE A 58 26.91 -1.77 3.19
N PRO A 59 27.59 -0.95 4.01
CA PRO A 59 28.06 -1.40 5.33
C PRO A 59 26.94 -1.81 6.28
N GLY A 60 25.73 -1.25 6.11
CA GLY A 60 24.55 -1.56 6.92
C GLY A 60 24.03 -3.00 6.76
N VAL A 61 24.50 -3.77 5.77
CA VAL A 61 24.12 -5.18 5.60
C VAL A 61 24.69 -6.06 6.73
N GLY A 62 25.78 -5.65 7.36
CA GLY A 62 26.46 -6.43 8.40
C GLY A 62 27.32 -7.57 7.83
N GLN A 63 28.12 -8.21 8.69
CA GLN A 63 28.97 -9.34 8.30
C GLN A 63 28.15 -10.63 8.21
N PHE A 64 28.45 -11.47 7.21
CA PHE A 64 27.80 -12.76 7.00
C PHE A 64 28.81 -13.78 6.46
N ASN A 65 28.67 -15.07 6.76
CA ASN A 65 29.58 -16.11 6.28
C ASN A 65 28.99 -16.88 5.09
N ASN A 66 27.66 -16.97 5.01
CA ASN A 66 26.94 -17.58 3.90
C ASN A 66 25.62 -16.82 3.60
N LEU A 67 24.93 -17.19 2.51
CA LEU A 67 23.67 -16.55 2.09
C LEU A 67 22.53 -16.66 3.11
N TYR A 68 22.53 -17.72 3.91
CA TYR A 68 21.48 -18.01 4.87
C TYR A 68 21.62 -17.15 6.14
N ASP A 69 22.83 -16.67 6.43
CA ASP A 69 23.11 -15.72 7.53
C ASP A 69 22.57 -14.31 7.22
N LEU A 70 22.36 -14.00 5.93
CA LEU A 70 21.76 -12.76 5.51
C LEU A 70 20.25 -12.82 5.79
N LEU A 71 19.81 -12.24 6.90
CA LEU A 71 18.39 -12.01 7.17
C LEU A 71 17.88 -10.80 6.36
N ILE A 72 16.59 -10.78 6.03
CA ILE A 72 15.95 -9.62 5.41
C ILE A 72 15.65 -8.61 6.50
N ASN A 73 16.33 -7.46 6.46
CA ASN A 73 16.11 -6.30 7.31
C ASN A 73 16.08 -5.02 6.45
N ASP A 74 15.84 -3.86 7.05
CA ASP A 74 15.69 -2.61 6.31
C ASP A 74 16.94 -2.19 5.54
N ASN A 75 18.12 -2.45 6.10
CA ASN A 75 19.37 -2.19 5.39
C ASN A 75 19.48 -3.06 4.13
N ARG A 76 19.14 -4.35 4.21
CA ARG A 76 19.14 -5.24 3.06
C ARG A 76 18.04 -4.89 2.04
N ARG A 77 16.86 -4.45 2.50
CA ARG A 77 15.79 -3.95 1.61
C ARG A 77 16.24 -2.71 0.84
N LYS A 78 16.92 -1.76 1.50
CA LYS A 78 17.52 -0.58 0.84
C LYS A 78 18.49 -0.98 -0.26
N VAL A 79 19.36 -1.96 0.00
CA VAL A 79 20.30 -2.50 -0.99
C VAL A 79 19.59 -3.16 -2.18
N ILE A 80 18.63 -4.06 -1.92
CA ILE A 80 17.85 -4.72 -2.97
C ILE A 80 17.14 -3.69 -3.85
N ASN A 81 16.52 -2.68 -3.22
CA ASN A 81 15.80 -1.62 -3.92
C ASN A 81 16.75 -0.72 -4.74
N GLU A 82 17.92 -0.36 -4.20
CA GLU A 82 18.92 0.41 -4.92
C GLU A 82 19.44 -0.36 -6.14
N LEU A 83 19.84 -1.62 -5.97
CA LEU A 83 20.33 -2.47 -7.06
C LEU A 83 19.23 -2.73 -8.11
N GLN A 84 17.98 -2.87 -7.68
CA GLN A 84 16.85 -2.93 -8.58
C GLN A 84 16.72 -1.65 -9.42
N GLN A 85 16.92 -0.47 -8.84
CA GLN A 85 16.85 0.80 -9.57
C GLN A 85 17.95 0.95 -10.62
N HIS A 86 19.10 0.28 -10.47
CA HIS A 86 20.16 0.31 -11.49
C HIS A 86 19.72 -0.27 -12.84
N GLN A 87 18.70 -1.14 -12.87
CA GLN A 87 18.12 -1.64 -14.13
C GLN A 87 17.60 -0.49 -15.02
N LEU A 88 17.38 0.68 -14.42
CA LEU A 88 16.84 1.87 -15.07
C LEU A 88 17.93 2.72 -15.74
N GLY A 89 19.19 2.32 -15.62
CA GLY A 89 20.33 2.92 -16.30
C GLY A 89 20.33 2.63 -17.80
N LYS A 90 20.84 3.58 -18.60
CA LYS A 90 20.98 3.48 -20.06
C LYS A 90 21.79 2.25 -20.47
N ASN A 91 22.84 1.92 -19.71
CA ASN A 91 23.72 0.80 -19.99
C ASN A 91 22.96 -0.53 -19.83
N HIS A 92 22.26 -0.69 -18.71
CA HIS A 92 21.41 -1.84 -18.45
C HIS A 92 20.35 -2.04 -19.53
N PHE A 93 19.61 -0.99 -19.88
CA PHE A 93 18.59 -1.09 -20.93
C PHE A 93 19.15 -1.53 -22.28
N ARG A 94 20.31 -0.99 -22.67
CA ARG A 94 20.98 -1.38 -23.92
C ARG A 94 21.38 -2.86 -23.88
N TYR A 95 21.94 -3.30 -22.75
CA TYR A 95 22.34 -4.68 -22.56
C TYR A 95 21.13 -5.61 -22.60
N CYS A 96 20.09 -5.37 -21.81
CA CYS A 96 18.87 -6.17 -21.82
C CYS A 96 18.26 -6.27 -23.22
N ARG A 97 18.18 -5.15 -23.96
CA ARG A 97 17.65 -5.13 -25.32
C ARG A 97 18.47 -5.99 -26.28
N SER A 98 19.80 -6.03 -26.13
CA SER A 98 20.64 -6.91 -26.96
C SER A 98 20.45 -8.40 -26.63
N GLN A 99 19.92 -8.74 -25.46
CA GLN A 99 19.70 -10.14 -25.06
C GLN A 99 18.36 -10.72 -25.55
N LEU A 100 17.38 -9.91 -25.94
CA LEU A 100 16.01 -10.36 -26.23
C LEU A 100 15.90 -11.40 -27.37
N GLY A 101 16.90 -11.47 -28.25
CA GLY A 101 16.97 -12.44 -29.34
C GLY A 101 17.69 -13.75 -28.99
N LYS A 102 18.22 -13.89 -27.76
CA LYS A 102 19.05 -15.02 -27.38
C LYS A 102 18.22 -16.29 -27.20
N THR A 103 18.78 -17.40 -27.68
CA THR A 103 18.16 -18.73 -27.62
C THR A 103 18.62 -19.50 -26.38
N PRO A 104 17.84 -20.48 -25.89
CA PRO A 104 18.23 -21.33 -24.77
C PRO A 104 19.59 -22.00 -24.92
N ILE A 105 19.95 -22.48 -26.13
CA ILE A 105 21.29 -23.07 -26.38
C ILE A 105 22.40 -22.03 -26.17
N LYS A 106 22.26 -20.82 -26.72
CA LYS A 106 23.27 -19.77 -26.54
C LYS A 106 23.40 -19.37 -25.08
N THR A 107 22.29 -19.27 -24.36
CA THR A 107 22.30 -18.97 -22.93
C THR A 107 22.95 -20.11 -22.13
N LEU A 108 22.68 -21.36 -22.47
CA LEU A 108 23.35 -22.53 -21.87
C LEU A 108 24.87 -22.45 -22.05
N ASP A 109 25.34 -22.14 -23.25
CA ASP A 109 26.77 -22.02 -23.54
C ASP A 109 27.41 -20.87 -22.75
N GLU A 110 26.73 -19.73 -22.63
CA GLU A 110 27.23 -18.62 -21.80
C GLU A 110 27.27 -18.95 -20.30
N ILE A 111 26.30 -19.71 -19.77
CA ILE A 111 26.35 -20.17 -18.38
C ILE A 111 27.53 -21.13 -18.20
N LYS A 112 27.78 -22.03 -19.15
CA LYS A 112 28.96 -22.91 -19.13
C LYS A 112 30.26 -22.11 -19.13
N GLU A 113 30.37 -21.10 -19.98
CA GLU A 113 31.56 -20.24 -20.03
C GLU A 113 31.73 -19.43 -18.73
N MET A 114 30.65 -18.87 -18.19
CA MET A 114 30.67 -18.18 -16.90
C MET A 114 31.18 -19.09 -15.77
N PHE A 115 30.72 -20.34 -15.71
CA PHE A 115 31.16 -21.30 -14.69
C PHE A 115 32.60 -21.81 -14.87
N LYS A 116 33.22 -21.58 -16.03
CA LYS A 116 34.63 -21.92 -16.29
C LYS A 116 35.60 -20.78 -15.92
N MET A 117 35.11 -19.57 -15.61
CA MET A 117 35.97 -18.43 -15.31
C MET A 117 36.69 -18.61 -13.97
N GLU A 118 38.01 -18.37 -13.93
CA GLU A 118 38.81 -18.43 -12.70
C GLU A 118 38.44 -17.33 -11.69
N MET A 119 38.14 -16.12 -12.19
CA MET A 119 37.59 -15.02 -11.40
C MET A 119 36.12 -14.83 -11.80
N ARG A 120 35.22 -15.17 -10.88
CA ARG A 120 33.78 -15.07 -11.10
C ARG A 120 33.30 -13.64 -10.93
N ASP A 121 32.65 -13.13 -11.98
CA ASP A 121 31.78 -11.95 -11.94
C ASP A 121 30.44 -12.39 -12.54
N ASP A 122 29.67 -13.07 -11.68
CA ASP A 122 28.52 -13.84 -12.13
C ASP A 122 27.44 -12.94 -12.70
N ARG A 123 26.62 -13.54 -13.53
CA ARG A 123 25.48 -12.90 -14.17
C ARG A 123 24.23 -13.63 -13.70
N TYR A 124 23.25 -12.87 -13.22
CA TYR A 124 21.96 -13.46 -12.91
C TYR A 124 21.19 -13.79 -14.20
N LEU A 125 20.34 -14.78 -14.11
CA LEU A 125 19.56 -15.30 -15.22
C LEU A 125 18.17 -14.68 -15.21
N VAL A 126 17.75 -14.20 -16.37
CA VAL A 126 16.43 -13.61 -16.59
C VAL A 126 15.55 -14.61 -17.35
N LEU A 127 14.35 -14.83 -16.83
CA LEU A 127 13.30 -15.66 -17.42
C LEU A 127 12.15 -14.76 -17.84
N ARG A 128 11.67 -14.89 -19.07
CA ARG A 128 10.47 -14.23 -19.59
C ARG A 128 9.55 -15.26 -20.18
N ASP A 129 8.40 -15.45 -19.56
CA ASP A 129 7.37 -16.33 -20.11
C ASP A 129 6.91 -15.77 -21.46
N ASN A 130 7.02 -16.58 -22.52
CA ASN A 130 6.60 -16.19 -23.86
C ASN A 130 5.12 -16.47 -24.11
N GLU A 131 4.49 -17.33 -23.30
CA GLU A 131 3.08 -17.69 -23.39
C GLU A 131 2.20 -16.89 -22.41
N LYS A 132 2.76 -16.44 -21.28
CA LYS A 132 2.07 -15.61 -20.27
C LYS A 132 2.78 -14.28 -20.05
N SER A 133 2.08 -13.29 -19.50
CA SER A 133 2.70 -12.03 -19.07
C SER A 133 3.46 -12.21 -17.74
N GLY A 134 4.68 -12.75 -17.82
CA GLY A 134 5.50 -13.04 -16.64
C GLY A 134 6.99 -12.89 -16.90
N ALA A 135 7.73 -12.41 -15.90
CA ALA A 135 9.18 -12.41 -15.92
C ALA A 135 9.76 -12.57 -14.52
N HIS A 136 10.93 -13.20 -14.43
CA HIS A 136 11.60 -13.55 -13.18
C HIS A 136 13.12 -13.45 -13.31
N ALA A 137 13.82 -13.34 -12.19
CA ALA A 137 15.28 -13.27 -12.15
C ALA A 137 15.82 -14.17 -11.03
N VAL A 138 16.82 -14.99 -11.36
CA VAL A 138 17.34 -16.05 -10.50
C VAL A 138 18.85 -16.23 -10.69
N ASN A 139 19.49 -16.98 -9.80
CA ASN A 139 20.94 -17.16 -9.79
C ASN A 139 21.31 -18.60 -10.17
N PRO A 140 21.86 -18.87 -11.36
CA PRO A 140 22.30 -20.22 -11.71
C PRO A 140 23.58 -20.57 -10.93
N TYR A 141 23.65 -21.77 -10.36
CA TYR A 141 24.85 -22.20 -9.60
C TYR A 141 25.39 -23.57 -9.99
N LYS A 142 24.65 -24.39 -10.75
CA LYS A 142 25.10 -25.70 -11.22
C LYS A 142 24.41 -26.09 -12.53
N ILE A 143 25.13 -26.78 -13.42
CA ILE A 143 24.58 -27.44 -14.61
C ILE A 143 24.70 -28.94 -14.43
N GLU A 144 23.67 -29.68 -14.82
CA GLU A 144 23.69 -31.14 -14.90
C GLU A 144 23.11 -31.61 -16.23
N THR A 145 23.75 -32.59 -16.85
CA THR A 145 23.21 -33.26 -18.04
C THR A 145 22.13 -34.23 -17.58
N ASN A 146 20.88 -34.01 -18.01
CA ASN A 146 19.76 -34.90 -17.72
C ASN A 146 19.66 -36.00 -18.79
N THR A 147 19.73 -35.61 -20.06
CA THR A 147 19.84 -36.51 -21.21
C THR A 147 20.82 -35.91 -22.23
N GLU A 148 21.12 -36.62 -23.32
CA GLU A 148 21.98 -36.10 -24.40
C GLU A 148 21.52 -34.75 -24.95
N THR A 149 20.20 -34.49 -24.95
CA THR A 149 19.59 -33.26 -25.48
C THR A 149 18.90 -32.40 -24.40
N SER A 150 19.06 -32.72 -23.12
CA SER A 150 18.40 -32.00 -22.02
C SER A 150 19.35 -31.70 -20.87
N PHE A 151 19.35 -30.43 -20.43
CA PHE A 151 20.19 -29.93 -19.34
C PHE A 151 19.33 -29.35 -18.23
N TRP A 152 19.75 -29.58 -16.99
CA TRP A 152 19.21 -28.94 -15.80
C TRP A 152 20.14 -27.83 -15.35
N ILE A 153 19.61 -26.61 -15.25
CA ILE A 153 20.28 -25.47 -14.67
C ILE A 153 19.71 -25.28 -13.28
N TYR A 154 20.45 -25.71 -12.26
CA TYR A 154 20.08 -25.49 -10.87
C TYR A 154 20.24 -24.02 -10.52
N ILE A 155 19.22 -23.48 -9.87
CA ILE A 155 19.11 -22.07 -9.57
C ILE A 155 18.84 -21.85 -8.09
N TYR A 156 19.42 -20.78 -7.55
CA TYR A 156 18.92 -20.18 -6.33
C TYR A 156 17.79 -19.23 -6.72
N ASP A 157 16.56 -19.63 -6.39
CA ASP A 157 15.38 -18.80 -6.55
C ASP A 157 15.03 -18.16 -5.19
N SER A 158 15.11 -16.84 -5.13
CA SER A 158 14.76 -16.09 -3.93
C SER A 158 13.28 -16.24 -3.52
N LYS A 159 12.40 -16.67 -4.42
CA LYS A 159 11.02 -17.05 -4.13
C LYS A 159 10.92 -18.35 -3.32
N TYR A 160 11.90 -19.25 -3.47
CA TYR A 160 11.94 -20.56 -2.82
C TYR A 160 13.30 -20.77 -2.14
N PRO A 161 13.63 -19.94 -1.14
CA PRO A 161 15.00 -19.86 -0.60
C PRO A 161 15.51 -21.12 0.09
N ASN A 162 14.59 -21.98 0.53
CA ASN A 162 14.89 -23.22 1.23
C ASN A 162 14.78 -24.44 0.29
N ASP A 163 14.66 -24.22 -1.02
CA ASP A 163 14.48 -25.28 -1.99
C ASP A 163 15.64 -25.32 -2.98
N ALA A 164 16.62 -26.17 -2.69
CA ALA A 164 17.78 -26.38 -3.54
C ALA A 164 17.48 -27.18 -4.81
N THR A 165 16.28 -27.74 -4.96
CA THR A 165 15.95 -28.64 -6.08
C THR A 165 15.46 -27.89 -7.33
N ARG A 166 15.26 -26.57 -7.21
CA ARG A 166 14.76 -25.70 -8.28
C ARG A 166 15.76 -25.65 -9.42
N ARG A 167 15.24 -25.88 -10.62
CA ARG A 167 16.02 -25.93 -11.85
C ARG A 167 15.21 -25.49 -13.05
N ILE A 168 15.90 -24.88 -13.99
CA ILE A 168 15.41 -24.60 -15.34
C ILE A 168 15.80 -25.77 -16.22
N VAL A 169 14.88 -26.23 -17.05
CA VAL A 169 15.17 -27.28 -18.03
C VAL A 169 15.42 -26.62 -19.37
N ILE A 170 16.55 -26.94 -20.01
CA ILE A 170 16.86 -26.54 -21.39
C ILE A 170 16.87 -27.80 -22.24
N ASN A 171 16.07 -27.81 -23.30
CA ASN A 171 16.10 -28.84 -24.33
C ASN A 171 16.83 -28.30 -25.56
N THR A 172 17.98 -28.87 -25.90
CA THR A 172 18.83 -28.40 -27.00
C THR A 172 18.39 -28.91 -28.37
N GLU A 173 17.61 -29.98 -28.43
CA GLU A 173 17.03 -30.49 -29.68
C GLU A 173 15.91 -29.56 -30.18
N LYS A 174 15.02 -29.15 -29.27
CA LYS A 174 13.92 -28.20 -29.55
C LYS A 174 14.34 -26.74 -29.41
N ASN A 175 15.48 -26.48 -28.78
CA ASN A 175 15.97 -25.16 -28.42
C ASN A 175 14.97 -24.37 -27.55
N GLU A 176 14.43 -25.03 -26.54
CA GLU A 176 13.37 -24.52 -25.66
C GLU A 176 13.80 -24.57 -24.19
N TRP A 177 13.14 -23.78 -23.36
CA TRP A 177 13.32 -23.84 -21.91
C TRP A 177 11.99 -23.85 -21.14
N SER A 178 12.01 -24.38 -19.92
CA SER A 178 10.87 -24.37 -19.01
C SER A 178 11.28 -24.22 -17.55
N TYR A 179 10.35 -23.66 -16.75
CA TYR A 179 10.53 -23.40 -15.31
C TYR A 179 9.17 -23.31 -14.62
N GLU A 180 8.88 -24.06 -13.55
CA GLU A 180 7.67 -23.86 -12.71
C GLU A 180 6.33 -23.75 -13.48
N GLY A 181 6.09 -24.62 -14.46
CA GLY A 181 4.88 -24.55 -15.29
C GLY A 181 4.84 -23.35 -16.26
N TRP A 182 5.97 -22.65 -16.43
CA TRP A 182 6.22 -21.73 -17.54
C TRP A 182 6.81 -22.52 -18.69
N ASN A 183 6.19 -22.35 -19.86
CA ASN A 183 6.73 -22.82 -21.13
C ASN A 183 7.40 -21.63 -21.80
N GLY A 184 8.71 -21.55 -21.59
CA GLY A 184 9.52 -20.42 -22.00
C GLY A 184 9.79 -20.36 -23.50
N GLY A 185 9.52 -21.43 -24.26
CA GLY A 185 9.72 -21.46 -25.72
C GLY A 185 11.18 -21.20 -26.13
N THR A 186 11.39 -20.65 -27.33
CA THR A 186 12.74 -20.55 -27.94
C THR A 186 13.51 -19.27 -27.64
N LYS A 187 12.98 -18.38 -26.80
CA LYS A 187 13.57 -17.07 -26.42
C LYS A 187 13.22 -16.72 -24.98
N GLY A 188 13.69 -15.59 -24.48
CA GLY A 188 13.28 -15.09 -23.16
C GLY A 188 14.04 -15.69 -21.98
N LEU A 189 15.09 -16.48 -22.24
CA LEU A 189 16.05 -16.94 -21.24
C LEU A 189 17.42 -16.36 -21.57
N PHE A 190 17.99 -15.51 -20.71
CA PHE A 190 19.30 -14.90 -20.95
C PHE A 190 20.00 -14.43 -19.68
N LEU A 191 21.33 -14.46 -19.68
CA LEU A 191 22.16 -13.85 -18.62
C LEU A 191 22.16 -12.32 -18.76
N ASN A 192 22.03 -11.61 -17.65
CA ASN A 192 22.13 -10.15 -17.62
C ASN A 192 23.59 -9.66 -17.59
N GLU A 193 23.82 -8.38 -17.33
CA GLU A 193 25.16 -7.84 -17.13
C GLU A 193 25.82 -8.43 -15.86
N PRO A 194 27.17 -8.44 -15.79
CA PRO A 194 27.88 -8.92 -14.59
C PRO A 194 27.45 -8.14 -13.35
N VAL A 195 27.34 -8.83 -12.22
CA VAL A 195 26.81 -8.19 -11.01
C VAL A 195 27.71 -7.07 -10.50
N SER A 196 29.02 -7.11 -10.74
CA SER A 196 29.95 -6.02 -10.42
C SER A 196 29.58 -4.68 -11.07
N ALA A 197 28.93 -4.70 -12.25
CA ALA A 197 28.50 -3.48 -12.95
C ALA A 197 27.50 -2.67 -12.11
N TYR A 198 26.76 -3.33 -11.22
CA TYR A 198 25.82 -2.70 -10.30
C TYR A 198 26.50 -1.99 -9.12
N LEU A 199 27.80 -2.19 -8.91
CA LEU A 199 28.61 -1.40 -7.97
C LEU A 199 29.02 -0.05 -8.54
N THR A 200 28.77 0.23 -9.83
CA THR A 200 28.97 1.53 -10.44
C THR A 200 27.69 2.35 -10.49
N LYS A 201 27.77 3.68 -10.37
CA LYS A 201 26.60 4.56 -10.49
C LYS A 201 26.02 4.42 -11.91
N PRO A 202 24.70 4.17 -12.07
CA PRO A 202 24.12 3.95 -13.38
C PRO A 202 24.10 5.26 -14.18
N VAL A 203 24.54 5.20 -15.44
CA VAL A 203 24.39 6.34 -16.35
C VAL A 203 22.93 6.44 -16.75
N LEU A 204 22.24 7.46 -16.25
CA LEU A 204 20.87 7.74 -16.65
C LEU A 204 20.85 8.24 -18.12
N PRO A 205 19.86 7.83 -18.95
CA PRO A 205 19.86 8.21 -20.35
C PRO A 205 19.63 9.71 -20.56
N LYS A 206 20.58 10.41 -21.23
CA LYS A 206 20.45 11.83 -21.61
C LYS A 206 19.21 12.18 -22.44
N ASN A 207 18.70 11.23 -23.25
CA ASN A 207 17.51 11.38 -24.10
C ASN A 207 16.63 10.13 -23.97
N ALA A 208 16.02 9.91 -22.81
CA ALA A 208 14.83 9.06 -22.74
C ALA A 208 13.63 9.92 -23.18
N ALA A 209 13.52 10.19 -24.48
CA ALA A 209 12.50 11.05 -25.10
C ALA A 209 11.06 10.48 -25.00
N SER A 210 10.73 9.80 -23.91
CA SER A 210 9.37 9.41 -23.55
C SER A 210 9.14 9.27 -22.05
N VAL A 211 10.16 9.11 -21.20
CA VAL A 211 9.97 9.06 -19.74
C VAL A 211 11.31 9.33 -19.03
N LYS A 212 11.42 10.38 -18.19
CA LYS A 212 11.86 10.26 -16.78
C LYS A 212 11.96 11.57 -15.99
N ARG A 213 10.91 11.71 -15.17
CA ARG A 213 10.73 12.45 -13.92
C ARG A 213 12.01 12.54 -13.07
N VAL A 214 12.33 13.75 -12.62
CA VAL A 214 13.46 14.03 -11.71
C VAL A 214 13.00 13.76 -10.28
N MET A 215 13.70 12.88 -9.58
CA MET A 215 13.71 12.78 -8.11
C MET A 215 15.17 12.71 -7.70
N THR A 216 15.62 13.69 -6.92
CA THR A 216 16.98 13.75 -6.38
C THR A 216 17.10 12.75 -5.23
N LYS A 217 18.26 12.09 -5.11
CA LYS A 217 18.56 11.13 -4.06
C LYS A 217 18.70 11.90 -2.72
N ASN A 218 17.93 11.52 -1.70
CA ASN A 218 18.06 12.10 -0.36
C ASN A 218 19.22 11.38 0.36
N GLU A 219 20.44 11.91 0.23
CA GLU A 219 21.65 11.33 0.84
C GLU A 219 22.00 11.95 2.21
N GLU A 220 21.26 12.96 2.73
CA GLU A 220 21.71 13.73 3.92
C GLU A 220 20.65 14.08 5.00
N ASN A 221 19.46 13.47 5.06
CA ASN A 221 18.43 13.78 6.08
C ASN A 221 18.01 15.28 6.17
N LYS A 222 18.26 16.09 5.13
CA LYS A 222 18.00 17.55 5.15
C LYS A 222 16.60 17.96 4.70
N TYR A 223 15.78 17.01 4.28
CA TYR A 223 14.51 17.27 3.59
C TYR A 223 13.38 16.41 4.13
N ILE A 224 12.24 17.03 4.38
CA ILE A 224 10.94 16.34 4.55
C ILE A 224 10.25 16.24 3.19
N ASN A 225 9.42 15.22 3.02
CA ASN A 225 8.65 15.00 1.79
C ASN A 225 7.16 15.16 2.07
N LEU A 226 6.54 16.08 1.36
CA LEU A 226 5.13 16.41 1.44
C LEU A 226 4.42 15.83 0.22
N TYR A 227 3.41 15.00 0.42
CA TYR A 227 2.55 14.49 -0.65
C TYR A 227 1.17 15.12 -0.55
N VAL A 228 0.60 15.44 -1.70
CA VAL A 228 -0.72 16.05 -1.85
C VAL A 228 -1.40 15.41 -3.05
N THR A 229 -2.72 15.24 -3.00
CA THR A 229 -3.48 14.84 -4.19
C THR A 229 -3.36 15.87 -5.30
N ASP A 230 -3.44 15.42 -6.54
CA ASP A 230 -3.30 16.25 -7.74
C ASP A 230 -4.56 17.04 -8.12
N ASN A 231 -5.55 17.06 -7.22
CA ASN A 231 -6.85 17.65 -7.44
C ASN A 231 -7.09 18.88 -6.54
N ALA A 232 -6.03 19.49 -5.99
CA ALA A 232 -6.12 20.63 -5.09
C ALA A 232 -5.05 21.68 -5.43
N SER A 233 -5.39 22.96 -5.21
CA SER A 233 -4.39 23.99 -4.99
C SER A 233 -3.71 23.74 -3.65
N VAL A 234 -2.41 24.01 -3.57
CA VAL A 234 -1.60 23.79 -2.37
C VAL A 234 -0.58 24.91 -2.23
N TYR A 235 -0.49 25.48 -1.04
CA TYR A 235 0.43 26.54 -0.71
C TYR A 235 1.13 26.24 0.62
N ILE A 236 2.45 26.07 0.58
CA ILE A 236 3.28 25.65 1.72
C ILE A 236 4.22 26.79 2.06
N LEU A 237 4.08 27.35 3.25
CA LEU A 237 4.89 28.45 3.78
C LEU A 237 5.80 27.94 4.88
N ASN A 238 7.08 28.33 4.85
CA ASN A 238 7.97 28.12 5.98
C ASN A 238 7.92 29.29 6.97
N ASN A 239 8.62 29.16 8.11
CA ASN A 239 8.67 30.22 9.14
C ASN A 239 9.26 31.55 8.66
N ALA A 240 10.10 31.52 7.63
CA ALA A 240 10.68 32.73 7.03
C ALA A 240 9.74 33.44 6.05
N GLY A 241 8.56 32.87 5.78
CA GLY A 241 7.57 33.41 4.85
C GLY A 241 7.83 33.07 3.38
N HIS A 242 8.78 32.18 3.08
CA HIS A 242 9.02 31.70 1.72
C HIS A 242 8.05 30.57 1.38
N ALA A 243 7.44 30.65 0.20
CA ALA A 243 6.42 29.70 -0.22
C ALA A 243 6.88 28.71 -1.31
N ILE A 244 6.33 27.51 -1.28
CA ILE A 244 6.35 26.56 -2.39
C ILE A 244 4.93 25.99 -2.58
N GLY A 245 4.51 25.76 -3.82
CA GLY A 245 3.16 25.28 -4.04
C GLY A 245 2.71 25.32 -5.49
N TYR A 246 1.41 25.13 -5.65
CA TYR A 246 0.72 25.17 -6.92
C TYR A 246 -0.68 25.73 -6.74
N ALA A 247 -1.00 26.82 -7.43
CA ALA A 247 -2.31 27.45 -7.45
C ALA A 247 -2.51 28.15 -8.79
N ASP A 248 -3.76 28.29 -9.25
CA ASP A 248 -4.10 28.98 -10.51
C ASP A 248 -3.31 28.50 -11.74
N SER A 249 -2.99 27.21 -11.80
CA SER A 249 -2.12 26.64 -12.85
C SER A 249 -0.71 27.23 -12.89
N VAL A 250 -0.21 27.72 -11.75
CA VAL A 250 1.15 28.23 -11.59
C VAL A 250 1.83 27.48 -10.45
N VAL A 251 3.07 27.04 -10.70
CA VAL A 251 3.94 26.50 -9.65
C VAL A 251 4.73 27.66 -9.05
N THR A 252 4.67 27.80 -7.73
CA THR A 252 5.46 28.76 -6.95
C THR A 252 6.57 28.02 -6.22
N ASN A 253 7.78 28.56 -6.22
CA ASN A 253 8.89 28.04 -5.43
C ASN A 253 9.89 29.16 -5.07
N GLU A 254 9.74 29.71 -3.88
CA GLU A 254 10.61 30.71 -3.26
C GLU A 254 11.61 30.06 -2.29
N LEU A 255 11.43 28.77 -1.98
CA LEU A 255 12.39 27.99 -1.22
C LEU A 255 13.56 27.61 -2.12
N SER A 256 14.73 28.21 -1.88
CA SER A 256 15.94 27.96 -2.68
C SER A 256 16.31 26.47 -2.83
N ASP A 257 16.02 25.67 -1.80
CA ASP A 257 16.26 24.22 -1.77
C ASP A 257 14.95 23.39 -1.90
N GLY A 258 13.80 24.05 -2.00
CA GLY A 258 12.52 23.37 -2.22
C GLY A 258 12.43 22.78 -3.63
N ILE A 259 11.88 21.59 -3.77
CA ILE A 259 11.77 20.88 -5.05
C ILE A 259 10.33 20.37 -5.22
N PRO A 260 9.53 20.96 -6.12
CA PRO A 260 8.22 20.40 -6.47
C PRO A 260 8.38 19.10 -7.27
N ILE A 261 7.61 18.08 -6.91
CA ILE A 261 7.62 16.75 -7.53
C ILE A 261 6.65 16.77 -8.71
N ILE A 262 7.15 17.16 -9.88
CA ILE A 262 6.31 17.30 -11.08
C ILE A 262 6.39 16.02 -11.94
N PRO A 263 5.25 15.41 -12.29
CA PRO A 263 5.23 14.26 -13.18
C PRO A 263 5.54 14.71 -14.62
N GLN A 264 6.66 14.24 -15.18
CA GLN A 264 6.94 14.35 -16.61
C GLN A 264 6.03 13.40 -17.40
N THR A 265 4.82 13.84 -17.69
CA THR A 265 3.83 13.19 -18.58
C THR A 265 3.75 13.87 -19.94
N GLY A 266 4.34 15.06 -20.10
CA GLY A 266 4.18 15.89 -21.30
C GLY A 266 2.86 16.67 -21.34
N TYR A 267 2.01 16.50 -20.34
CA TYR A 267 0.82 17.30 -20.09
C TYR A 267 1.06 18.17 -18.86
N PHE A 268 0.49 19.37 -18.87
CA PHE A 268 0.48 20.21 -17.68
C PHE A 268 -0.26 19.49 -16.55
N HIS A 269 0.34 19.45 -15.37
CA HIS A 269 -0.18 18.72 -14.22
C HIS A 269 0.29 19.41 -12.93
N PRO A 270 -0.56 19.46 -11.88
CA PRO A 270 -0.14 19.87 -10.55
C PRO A 270 1.04 19.02 -10.03
N PRO A 271 1.96 19.58 -9.23
CA PRO A 271 2.95 18.78 -8.53
C PRO A 271 2.27 17.71 -7.67
N LEU A 272 2.84 16.51 -7.66
CA LEU A 272 2.38 15.37 -6.84
C LEU A 272 2.84 15.48 -5.38
N GLY A 273 3.64 16.49 -5.06
CA GLY A 273 4.27 16.64 -3.77
C GLY A 273 5.48 17.57 -3.85
N TYR A 274 6.20 17.67 -2.75
CA TYR A 274 7.30 18.62 -2.57
C TYR A 274 8.36 18.00 -1.66
N TYR A 275 9.63 18.11 -2.06
CA TYR A 275 10.73 18.03 -1.11
C TYR A 275 10.98 19.43 -0.57
N VAL A 276 10.94 19.59 0.73
CA VAL A 276 11.24 20.86 1.38
C VAL A 276 12.26 20.63 2.49
N PRO A 277 13.12 21.61 2.81
CA PRO A 277 14.05 21.49 3.92
C PRO A 277 13.37 21.08 5.23
N GLU A 278 14.13 20.57 6.19
CA GLU A 278 13.60 20.36 7.54
C GLU A 278 13.36 21.73 8.22
N ASP A 279 12.09 22.12 8.35
CA ASP A 279 11.61 23.36 8.98
C ASP A 279 10.16 23.12 9.47
N LYS A 280 9.54 24.15 10.06
CA LYS A 280 8.10 24.17 10.31
C LYS A 280 7.37 24.78 9.12
N TYR A 281 6.21 24.22 8.82
CA TYR A 281 5.44 24.59 7.66
C TYR A 281 3.97 24.80 8.01
N SER A 282 3.40 25.87 7.47
CA SER A 282 1.95 26.03 7.32
C SER A 282 1.57 25.63 5.91
N ILE A 283 0.51 24.85 5.75
CA ILE A 283 0.05 24.34 4.47
C ILE A 283 -1.43 24.67 4.32
N THR A 284 -1.78 25.35 3.23
CA THR A 284 -3.17 25.58 2.84
C THR A 284 -3.47 24.73 1.61
N THR A 285 -4.57 23.98 1.64
CA THR A 285 -5.12 23.32 0.45
C THR A 285 -6.51 23.88 0.13
N SER A 286 -6.82 24.05 -1.16
CA SER A 286 -8.07 24.65 -1.63
C SER A 286 -8.41 24.18 -3.05
N ASP A 287 -9.51 24.69 -3.62
CA ASP A 287 -9.91 24.46 -5.02
C ASP A 287 -10.03 22.98 -5.38
N PHE A 288 -10.62 22.18 -4.49
CA PHE A 288 -10.73 20.74 -4.66
C PHE A 288 -11.56 20.38 -5.89
N ALA A 289 -10.96 19.63 -6.82
CA ALA A 289 -11.59 19.19 -8.06
C ALA A 289 -12.35 17.85 -7.92
N ASP A 290 -12.05 17.06 -6.89
CA ASP A 290 -12.82 15.87 -6.52
C ASP A 290 -13.34 15.98 -5.09
N SER A 291 -14.20 15.02 -4.72
CA SER A 291 -14.71 14.86 -3.36
C SER A 291 -13.75 14.11 -2.43
N SER A 292 -12.45 14.08 -2.70
CA SER A 292 -11.47 13.50 -1.78
C SER A 292 -10.12 14.19 -1.83
N MET A 293 -9.52 14.39 -0.67
CA MET A 293 -8.20 15.01 -0.47
C MET A 293 -7.36 14.11 0.43
N TYR A 294 -6.10 13.93 0.08
CA TYR A 294 -5.10 13.31 0.93
C TYR A 294 -3.85 14.18 1.01
N PHE A 295 -3.33 14.34 2.21
CA PHE A 295 -2.06 14.99 2.47
C PHE A 295 -1.20 14.11 3.36
N SER A 296 0.12 14.11 3.15
CA SER A 296 1.02 13.35 4.01
C SER A 296 2.37 14.03 4.15
N VAL A 297 2.93 13.95 5.36
CA VAL A 297 4.28 14.39 5.68
C VAL A 297 5.12 13.16 5.97
N PHE A 298 6.20 12.99 5.21
CA PHE A 298 7.17 11.92 5.41
C PHE A 298 8.46 12.52 5.97
N THR A 299 8.82 12.05 7.16
CA THR A 299 10.15 12.25 7.76
C THR A 299 10.94 10.94 7.69
N ASP A 300 12.14 10.89 8.28
CA ASP A 300 12.94 9.68 8.33
C ASP A 300 12.34 8.56 9.19
N SER A 301 11.56 8.91 10.21
CA SER A 301 11.07 7.95 11.23
C SER A 301 9.60 8.07 11.56
N ILE A 302 8.93 9.11 11.09
CA ILE A 302 7.50 9.36 11.34
C ILE A 302 6.84 9.78 10.04
N VAL A 303 5.69 9.21 9.76
CA VAL A 303 4.77 9.65 8.72
C VAL A 303 3.54 10.22 9.39
N PHE A 304 3.11 11.39 8.95
CA PHE A 304 1.80 11.95 9.29
C PHE A 304 0.93 11.93 8.05
N ALA A 305 -0.36 11.68 8.23
CA ALA A 305 -1.29 11.59 7.14
C ALA A 305 -2.64 12.20 7.53
N TYR A 306 -3.25 12.85 6.54
CA TYR A 306 -4.55 13.49 6.62
C TYR A 306 -5.36 13.08 5.39
N GLY A 307 -6.66 12.87 5.58
CA GLY A 307 -7.56 12.75 4.45
C GLY A 307 -9.04 12.88 4.81
N ARG A 308 -9.82 13.32 3.82
CA ARG A 308 -11.27 13.40 3.90
C ARG A 308 -11.91 13.12 2.55
N THR A 309 -13.18 12.72 2.56
CA THR A 309 -13.93 12.26 1.38
C THR A 309 -15.19 13.09 1.11
N ASP A 310 -15.21 14.32 1.60
CA ASP A 310 -16.32 15.27 1.56
C ASP A 310 -15.84 16.67 1.12
N THR A 311 -14.76 16.75 0.33
CA THR A 311 -14.24 18.01 -0.20
C THR A 311 -15.17 18.62 -1.24
N ASP A 312 -15.21 19.95 -1.27
CA ASP A 312 -15.93 20.76 -2.26
C ASP A 312 -15.03 21.93 -2.71
N SER A 313 -15.19 22.40 -3.95
CA SER A 313 -14.32 23.44 -4.51
C SER A 313 -14.39 24.78 -3.77
N SER A 314 -15.42 25.03 -2.97
CA SER A 314 -15.55 26.24 -2.13
C SER A 314 -14.82 26.16 -0.78
N GLN A 315 -14.25 25.00 -0.44
CA GLN A 315 -13.64 24.74 0.86
C GLN A 315 -12.11 24.83 0.81
N SER A 316 -11.50 24.98 1.99
CA SER A 316 -10.07 24.97 2.19
C SER A 316 -9.68 24.26 3.49
N ASP A 317 -8.50 23.64 3.55
CA ASP A 317 -7.98 23.04 4.76
C ASP A 317 -6.66 23.72 5.16
N ILE A 318 -6.47 24.00 6.46
CA ILE A 318 -5.23 24.56 7.01
C ILE A 318 -4.53 23.48 7.83
N LEU A 319 -3.38 23.04 7.34
CA LEU A 319 -2.53 22.05 7.98
C LEU A 319 -1.26 22.72 8.50
N SER A 320 -0.63 22.18 9.54
CA SER A 320 0.71 22.62 9.94
C SER A 320 1.59 21.45 10.39
N TYR A 321 2.90 21.61 10.21
CA TYR A 321 3.91 20.64 10.60
C TYR A 321 5.04 21.32 11.37
N GLY A 322 5.57 20.65 12.40
CA GLY A 322 6.80 21.05 13.11
C GLY A 322 6.70 21.04 14.64
N ASN A 323 5.48 21.00 15.19
CA ASN A 323 5.17 20.77 16.60
C ASN A 323 4.11 19.66 16.69
N GLY A 324 4.39 18.53 16.02
CA GLY A 324 3.37 17.59 15.59
C GLY A 324 2.82 17.92 14.20
N PHE A 325 1.63 17.40 13.91
CA PHE A 325 0.89 17.63 12.67
C PHE A 325 -0.55 18.01 12.99
N SER A 326 -0.91 19.24 12.64
CA SER A 326 -2.22 19.81 12.97
C SER A 326 -3.07 20.05 11.74
N ILE A 327 -4.38 20.08 11.96
CA ILE A 327 -5.42 20.43 11.00
C ILE A 327 -6.39 21.40 11.66
N GLN A 328 -6.80 22.44 10.94
CA GLN A 328 -7.86 23.37 11.31
C GLN A 328 -8.91 23.40 10.19
N ASN A 329 -10.18 23.52 10.59
CA ASN A 329 -11.27 23.80 9.65
C ASN A 329 -11.56 25.31 9.59
N PRO A 330 -11.10 26.02 8.53
CA PRO A 330 -11.39 27.46 8.37
C PRO A 330 -12.80 27.74 7.84
N ASP A 331 -13.53 26.72 7.39
CA ASP A 331 -14.81 26.90 6.71
C ASP A 331 -15.99 26.70 7.68
N ASN A 332 -17.17 27.22 7.31
CA ASN A 332 -18.38 27.08 8.13
C ASN A 332 -19.01 25.68 8.04
N GLN A 333 -18.62 24.89 7.05
CA GLN A 333 -19.15 23.57 6.79
C GLN A 333 -18.50 22.54 7.72
N LEU A 334 -19.30 21.59 8.18
CA LEU A 334 -18.81 20.40 8.89
C LEU A 334 -17.92 19.57 7.95
N LYS A 335 -16.79 19.10 8.46
CA LYS A 335 -15.87 18.21 7.75
C LYS A 335 -15.63 16.93 8.53
N THR A 336 -15.66 15.79 7.86
CA THR A 336 -15.30 14.49 8.46
C THR A 336 -13.89 14.10 8.04
N ILE A 337 -12.95 14.19 8.97
CA ILE A 337 -11.52 13.99 8.70
C ILE A 337 -11.02 12.66 9.26
N ASN A 338 -9.88 12.24 8.71
CA ASN A 338 -9.12 11.09 9.16
C ASN A 338 -7.65 11.48 9.25
N MET A 339 -7.05 11.15 10.38
CA MET A 339 -5.67 11.43 10.71
C MET A 339 -4.95 10.13 11.01
N GLY A 340 -3.71 10.02 10.57
CA GLY A 340 -2.90 8.84 10.82
C GLY A 340 -1.47 9.22 11.12
N THR A 341 -0.81 8.44 11.98
CA THR A 341 0.64 8.49 12.10
C THR A 341 1.24 7.10 12.09
N ILE A 342 2.38 6.97 11.40
CA ILE A 342 3.19 5.76 11.40
C ILE A 342 4.56 6.11 11.96
N ILE A 343 4.96 5.37 12.99
CA ILE A 343 6.26 5.43 13.61
C ILE A 343 7.06 4.24 13.10
N ILE A 344 8.15 4.54 12.40
CA ILE A 344 9.03 3.56 11.77
C ILE A 344 10.22 3.32 12.71
N ASN A 345 10.31 2.10 13.25
CA ASN A 345 11.43 1.64 14.06
C ASN A 345 12.24 0.59 13.29
N GLU A 346 13.41 0.22 13.81
CA GLU A 346 14.33 -0.70 13.15
C GLU A 346 13.72 -2.07 12.81
N ASN A 347 12.81 -2.57 13.65
CA ASN A 347 12.27 -3.93 13.57
C ASN A 347 10.74 -4.00 13.53
N ASN A 348 10.06 -2.86 13.70
CA ASN A 348 8.59 -2.78 13.68
C ASN A 348 8.11 -1.41 13.22
N GLU A 349 6.85 -1.35 12.81
CA GLU A 349 6.09 -0.14 12.60
C GLU A 349 4.97 -0.08 13.62
N LYS A 350 4.75 1.09 14.21
CA LYS A 350 3.62 1.39 15.10
C LYS A 350 2.73 2.40 14.39
N VAL A 351 1.45 2.11 14.29
CA VAL A 351 0.47 2.95 13.59
C VAL A 351 -0.61 3.35 14.55
N PHE A 352 -0.96 4.64 14.52
CA PHE A 352 -2.18 5.18 15.07
C PHE A 352 -3.04 5.69 13.92
N ASP A 353 -4.23 5.14 13.75
CA ASP A 353 -5.27 5.69 12.88
C ASP A 353 -6.38 6.26 13.76
N VAL A 354 -6.69 7.53 13.55
CA VAL A 354 -7.78 8.24 14.20
C VAL A 354 -8.73 8.72 13.13
N THR A 355 -9.90 8.11 13.08
CA THR A 355 -10.81 8.22 11.94
C THR A 355 -12.17 8.72 12.35
N HIS A 356 -12.91 9.23 11.38
CA HIS A 356 -14.28 9.70 11.56
C HIS A 356 -14.40 10.85 12.58
N VAL A 357 -13.48 11.82 12.51
CA VAL A 357 -13.52 13.00 13.37
C VAL A 357 -14.30 14.11 12.68
N GLU A 358 -15.37 14.57 13.30
CA GLU A 358 -16.15 15.71 12.80
C GLU A 358 -15.55 17.04 13.30
N MET A 359 -15.35 17.96 12.35
CA MET A 359 -14.73 19.27 12.56
C MET A 359 -15.70 20.36 12.12
N THR A 360 -16.18 21.18 13.06
CA THR A 360 -16.93 22.41 12.80
C THR A 360 -15.99 23.58 12.54
N HIS A 361 -16.54 24.77 12.27
CA HIS A 361 -15.75 25.98 12.03
C HIS A 361 -14.82 26.29 13.21
N ASP A 362 -13.59 26.69 12.91
CA ASP A 362 -12.51 27.02 13.86
C ASP A 362 -12.02 25.89 14.76
N ASP A 363 -12.58 24.68 14.64
CA ASP A 363 -12.02 23.53 15.32
C ASP A 363 -10.63 23.21 14.77
N SER A 364 -9.73 22.79 15.66
CA SER A 364 -8.43 22.25 15.28
C SER A 364 -8.06 21.01 16.08
N LEU A 365 -7.23 20.17 15.47
CA LEU A 365 -6.77 18.92 16.04
C LEU A 365 -5.27 18.78 15.76
N ASN A 366 -4.45 18.54 16.79
CA ASN A 366 -3.02 18.31 16.65
C ASN A 366 -2.63 16.88 17.03
N PHE A 367 -1.74 16.28 16.24
CA PHE A 367 -1.19 14.94 16.44
C PHE A 367 0.29 15.08 16.75
N ASP A 368 0.66 14.82 17.99
CA ASP A 368 2.06 14.86 18.41
C ASP A 368 2.53 13.48 18.89
N VAL A 369 3.57 12.96 18.25
CA VAL A 369 4.13 11.66 18.57
C VAL A 369 5.18 11.83 19.67
N LYS A 370 4.91 11.23 20.83
CA LYS A 370 5.82 11.27 21.97
C LYS A 370 6.65 9.99 22.05
N GLU A 371 7.96 10.17 22.25
CA GLU A 371 8.92 9.09 22.52
C GLU A 371 8.94 7.97 21.47
N ARG A 372 8.44 8.21 20.25
CA ARG A 372 8.24 7.18 19.21
C ARG A 372 7.38 6.00 19.67
N GLN A 373 6.50 6.21 20.64
CA GLN A 373 5.63 5.15 21.16
C GLN A 373 4.19 5.60 21.36
N ASN A 374 3.99 6.86 21.73
CA ASN A 374 2.72 7.37 22.20
C ASN A 374 2.20 8.45 21.25
N LEU A 375 0.88 8.65 21.25
CA LEU A 375 0.23 9.71 20.50
C LEU A 375 -0.50 10.63 21.46
N MET A 376 -0.21 11.91 21.37
CA MET A 376 -0.99 12.97 21.98
C MET A 376 -1.92 13.57 20.91
N ILE A 377 -3.21 13.57 21.19
CA ILE A 377 -4.24 14.21 20.37
C ILE A 377 -4.71 15.43 21.14
N GLU A 378 -4.45 16.63 20.64
CA GLU A 378 -4.92 17.88 21.26
C GLU A 378 -6.11 18.41 20.46
N ASN A 379 -7.26 18.52 21.11
CA ASN A 379 -8.46 19.13 20.56
C ASN A 379 -8.54 20.59 21.00
N PHE A 380 -8.78 21.49 20.05
CA PHE A 380 -9.21 22.86 20.34
C PHE A 380 -10.50 23.14 19.60
N GLY A 381 -11.46 23.74 20.31
CA GLY A 381 -12.82 23.91 19.82
C GLY A 381 -13.76 22.86 20.41
N SER A 382 -14.78 22.50 19.65
CA SER A 382 -15.96 21.74 20.09
C SER A 382 -15.67 20.30 20.50
N ASN A 383 -16.66 19.67 21.15
CA ASN A 383 -16.66 18.24 21.42
C ASN A 383 -16.56 17.42 20.14
N LYS A 384 -15.77 16.35 20.19
CA LYS A 384 -15.53 15.43 19.08
C LYS A 384 -15.75 14.00 19.53
N THR A 385 -15.89 13.14 18.54
CA THR A 385 -15.79 11.70 18.71
C THR A 385 -14.82 11.18 17.66
N TYR A 386 -14.06 10.14 18.00
CA TYR A 386 -13.16 9.51 17.04
C TYR A 386 -13.11 7.99 17.20
N ASN A 387 -12.78 7.31 16.11
CA ASN A 387 -12.48 5.90 16.10
C ASN A 387 -10.96 5.71 16.12
N LEU A 388 -10.48 4.87 17.03
CA LEU A 388 -9.07 4.55 17.18
C LEU A 388 -8.77 3.17 16.61
N ARG A 389 -7.73 3.08 15.79
CA ARG A 389 -7.05 1.83 15.49
C ARG A 389 -5.58 1.98 15.80
N LEU A 390 -5.04 1.00 16.52
CA LEU A 390 -3.61 0.83 16.70
C LEU A 390 -3.17 -0.41 15.95
N ARG A 391 -1.96 -0.35 15.39
CA ARG A 391 -1.34 -1.50 14.74
C ARG A 391 0.15 -1.51 15.03
N ILE A 392 0.65 -2.60 15.56
CA ILE A 392 2.09 -2.90 15.53
C ILE A 392 2.32 -4.01 14.52
N ALA A 393 3.26 -3.79 13.61
CA ALA A 393 3.65 -4.76 12.60
C ALA A 393 5.15 -4.94 12.60
N SER A 394 5.60 -6.18 12.71
CA SER A 394 6.99 -6.60 12.62
C SER A 394 7.15 -7.66 11.53
N ALA A 395 8.37 -8.18 11.36
CA ALA A 395 8.62 -9.28 10.44
C ALA A 395 7.91 -10.60 10.83
N SER A 396 7.61 -10.80 12.12
CA SER A 396 7.08 -12.06 12.66
C SER A 396 5.64 -11.97 13.12
N GLU A 397 5.12 -10.78 13.39
CA GLU A 397 3.82 -10.59 14.03
C GLU A 397 3.16 -9.28 13.63
N GLU A 398 1.82 -9.29 13.57
CA GLU A 398 0.99 -8.11 13.45
C GLU A 398 -0.13 -8.17 14.48
N ILE A 399 -0.25 -7.13 15.30
CA ILE A 399 -1.30 -6.98 16.30
C ILE A 399 -2.10 -5.74 15.95
N ILE A 400 -3.43 -5.87 16.00
CA ILE A 400 -4.37 -4.77 15.73
C ILE A 400 -5.30 -4.61 16.93
N PHE A 401 -5.40 -3.36 17.38
CA PHE A 401 -6.37 -2.92 18.38
C PHE A 401 -7.35 -1.95 17.71
N LYS A 402 -8.64 -2.07 18.01
CA LYS A 402 -9.67 -1.15 17.52
C LYS A 402 -10.63 -0.77 18.63
N TYR A 403 -11.04 0.48 18.66
CA TYR A 403 -12.12 0.96 19.50
C TYR A 403 -12.80 2.14 18.81
N ASN A 404 -14.13 2.09 18.71
CA ASN A 404 -14.90 3.13 18.07
C ASN A 404 -15.58 4.04 19.08
N GLU A 405 -15.94 5.25 18.65
CA GLU A 405 -16.75 6.21 19.39
C GLU A 405 -16.10 6.70 20.71
N ILE A 406 -14.81 7.00 20.69
CA ILE A 406 -14.11 7.63 21.81
C ILE A 406 -14.47 9.12 21.85
N ASN A 407 -15.05 9.57 22.97
CA ASN A 407 -15.38 10.97 23.17
C ASN A 407 -14.11 11.77 23.48
N LEU A 408 -13.92 12.87 22.77
CA LEU A 408 -12.84 13.83 22.98
C LEU A 408 -13.52 15.18 23.26
N ILE A 409 -13.53 15.59 24.53
CA ILE A 409 -14.30 16.78 24.91
C ILE A 409 -13.65 18.06 24.39
N GLU A 410 -14.40 19.16 24.39
CA GLU A 410 -13.93 20.46 23.95
C GLU A 410 -12.65 20.87 24.70
N ASN A 411 -11.70 21.44 23.96
CA ASN A 411 -10.44 21.96 24.50
C ASN A 411 -9.73 20.98 25.46
N SER A 412 -9.61 19.72 25.07
CA SER A 412 -8.95 18.66 25.86
C SER A 412 -7.97 17.87 25.04
N SER A 413 -7.05 17.18 25.71
CA SER A 413 -6.07 16.32 25.06
C SER A 413 -6.15 14.88 25.56
N HIS A 414 -5.94 13.95 24.63
CA HIS A 414 -5.86 12.52 24.89
C HIS A 414 -4.42 12.05 24.68
N HIS A 415 -3.84 11.47 25.72
CA HIS A 415 -2.50 10.88 25.69
C HIS A 415 -2.67 9.36 25.61
N ILE A 416 -2.56 8.84 24.40
CA ILE A 416 -2.71 7.42 24.12
C ILE A 416 -1.35 6.76 24.31
N SER A 417 -1.24 5.90 25.32
CA SER A 417 0.01 5.25 25.72
C SER A 417 -0.11 3.72 25.68
N PRO A 418 -0.04 3.10 24.49
CA PRO A 418 -0.26 1.67 24.37
C PRO A 418 0.94 0.86 24.86
N VAL A 419 0.67 -0.23 25.59
CA VAL A 419 1.65 -1.30 25.79
C VAL A 419 1.64 -2.18 24.54
N TRP A 420 2.45 -1.81 23.55
CA TRP A 420 2.40 -2.34 22.18
C TRP A 420 2.42 -3.87 22.07
N GLU A 421 3.28 -4.53 22.85
CA GLU A 421 3.42 -6.00 22.84
C GLU A 421 2.23 -6.71 23.51
N GLU A 422 1.42 -5.99 24.29
CA GLU A 422 0.27 -6.52 25.03
C GLU A 422 -1.08 -6.06 24.46
N LEU A 423 -1.09 -5.34 23.33
CA LEU A 423 -2.30 -4.81 22.67
C LEU A 423 -3.41 -5.84 22.40
N LYS A 424 -3.05 -7.12 22.33
CA LYS A 424 -4.00 -8.22 22.14
C LYS A 424 -4.78 -8.56 23.41
N ASN A 425 -4.15 -8.41 24.57
CA ASN A 425 -4.60 -9.01 25.83
C ASN A 425 -4.87 -7.98 26.93
N GLN A 426 -4.41 -6.74 26.78
CA GLN A 426 -4.60 -5.66 27.74
C GLN A 426 -5.42 -4.51 27.15
N PRO A 427 -6.15 -3.78 28.00
CA PRO A 427 -6.73 -2.51 27.58
C PRO A 427 -5.64 -1.49 27.22
N VAL A 428 -6.02 -0.51 26.41
CA VAL A 428 -5.19 0.67 26.17
C VAL A 428 -5.69 1.78 27.08
N THR A 429 -4.78 2.33 27.88
CA THR A 429 -5.07 3.51 28.69
C THR A 429 -4.91 4.78 27.86
N ILE A 430 -5.93 5.64 27.93
CA ILE A 430 -5.94 6.99 27.40
C ILE A 430 -6.00 7.93 28.59
N TYR A 431 -4.96 8.73 28.80
CA TYR A 431 -5.02 9.80 29.80
C TYR A 431 -5.69 11.03 29.21
N VAL A 432 -6.57 11.65 29.97
CA VAL A 432 -7.38 12.80 29.56
C VAL A 432 -6.94 14.01 30.35
N ASP A 433 -6.59 15.07 29.62
CA ASP A 433 -6.23 16.39 30.15
C ASP A 433 -7.31 17.37 29.69
N HIS A 434 -8.07 17.90 30.64
CA HIS A 434 -9.13 18.85 30.40
C HIS A 434 -8.59 20.28 30.41
N GLY A 435 -8.91 21.05 29.37
CA GLY A 435 -8.43 22.42 29.24
C GLY A 435 -7.06 22.54 28.58
N ASN A 436 -6.40 21.42 28.22
CA ASN A 436 -5.08 21.40 27.61
C ASN A 436 -4.02 22.11 28.48
N ASP A 437 -4.08 21.92 29.79
CA ASP A 437 -3.17 22.59 30.75
C ASP A 437 -1.93 21.74 31.07
N GLY A 438 -1.85 20.53 30.51
CA GLY A 438 -0.76 19.58 30.71
C GLY A 438 -0.92 18.72 31.95
N ILE A 439 -2.03 18.83 32.68
CA ILE A 439 -2.36 18.01 33.84
C ILE A 439 -3.35 16.93 33.42
N VAL A 440 -3.06 15.68 33.79
CA VAL A 440 -3.99 14.57 33.58
C VAL A 440 -5.08 14.62 34.65
N ASP A 441 -6.32 14.83 34.22
CA ASP A 441 -7.50 14.89 35.08
C ASP A 441 -8.20 13.54 35.21
N ASP A 442 -8.23 12.75 34.14
CA ASP A 442 -8.93 11.46 34.07
C ASP A 442 -8.17 10.44 33.21
N SER A 443 -8.62 9.19 33.23
CA SER A 443 -8.12 8.14 32.35
C SER A 443 -9.22 7.19 31.91
N LEU A 444 -9.18 6.81 30.65
CA LEU A 444 -10.07 5.80 30.06
C LEU A 444 -9.27 4.56 29.70
N ASP A 445 -9.66 3.41 30.25
CA ASP A 445 -9.19 2.10 29.80
C ASP A 445 -10.16 1.55 28.75
N ILE A 446 -9.68 1.43 27.52
CA ILE A 446 -10.45 0.87 26.41
C ILE A 446 -10.01 -0.55 26.07
N GLU A 447 -10.97 -1.45 25.98
CA GLU A 447 -10.72 -2.85 25.59
C GLU A 447 -10.88 -3.06 24.09
N ASN A 448 -10.04 -3.90 23.51
CA ASN A 448 -10.02 -4.14 22.06
C ASN A 448 -11.39 -4.65 21.56
N GLN A 449 -12.09 -3.85 20.76
CA GLN A 449 -13.36 -4.19 20.11
C GLN A 449 -13.09 -5.08 18.89
N PHE A 450 -12.47 -6.24 19.11
CA PHE A 450 -12.14 -7.17 18.04
C PHE A 450 -13.36 -8.04 17.70
N VAL A 451 -14.04 -7.76 16.59
CA VAL A 451 -14.95 -8.73 15.96
C VAL A 451 -14.09 -9.71 15.18
N SER A 452 -13.98 -10.93 15.68
CA SER A 452 -13.14 -11.98 15.09
C SER A 452 -13.57 -12.31 13.65
N ILE A 453 -12.77 -11.94 12.64
CA ILE A 453 -12.77 -12.60 11.32
C ILE A 453 -11.33 -12.81 10.88
N LYS A 454 -11.02 -14.06 10.56
CA LYS A 454 -9.73 -14.57 10.09
C LYS A 454 -9.20 -13.83 8.85
N LYS A 455 -7.87 -13.73 8.81
CA LYS A 455 -6.97 -13.35 7.72
C LYS A 455 -7.39 -13.97 6.36
N GLU A 456 -7.63 -13.13 5.34
CA GLU A 456 -7.28 -13.39 3.93
C GLU A 456 -7.44 -12.11 3.08
N ASP A 457 -6.32 -11.69 2.48
CA ASP A 457 -6.21 -10.59 1.51
C ASP A 457 -6.60 -11.06 0.09
N ALA A 458 -7.55 -10.42 -0.58
CA ALA A 458 -7.71 -10.53 -2.05
C ALA A 458 -8.43 -9.31 -2.64
N HIS A 459 -7.98 -8.75 -3.78
CA HIS A 459 -8.81 -7.91 -4.65
C HIS A 459 -10.24 -8.44 -4.62
N PHE A 460 -11.23 -7.63 -4.22
CA PHE A 460 -12.61 -8.11 -4.20
C PHE A 460 -13.18 -8.11 -5.63
N ILE A 461 -12.55 -8.93 -6.47
CA ILE A 461 -13.22 -9.74 -7.44
C ILE A 461 -14.04 -10.72 -6.59
N PRO A 462 -15.37 -10.59 -6.55
CA PRO A 462 -16.13 -11.51 -5.75
C PRO A 462 -15.93 -12.92 -6.29
N LYS A 463 -15.44 -13.84 -5.44
CA LYS A 463 -15.24 -15.25 -5.80
C LYS A 463 -16.40 -16.12 -5.34
N THR A 464 -17.21 -15.64 -4.40
CA THR A 464 -18.31 -16.37 -3.78
C THR A 464 -19.55 -15.49 -3.69
N TYR A 465 -20.72 -16.12 -3.69
CA TYR A 465 -21.97 -15.43 -3.41
C TYR A 465 -21.98 -14.95 -1.95
N TYR A 466 -22.54 -13.78 -1.70
CA TYR A 466 -22.69 -13.25 -0.35
C TYR A 466 -23.92 -12.35 -0.23
N LEU A 467 -24.71 -12.50 0.83
CA LEU A 467 -25.82 -11.62 1.17
C LEU A 467 -25.50 -10.85 2.46
N ASN A 468 -25.29 -9.53 2.35
CA ASN A 468 -25.00 -8.69 3.52
C ASN A 468 -26.22 -8.57 4.44
N GLN A 469 -25.94 -8.29 5.71
CA GLN A 469 -26.95 -7.79 6.63
C GLN A 469 -27.48 -6.44 6.11
N ASN A 470 -28.79 -6.24 6.12
CA ASN A 470 -29.40 -4.98 5.71
C ASN A 470 -28.95 -3.84 6.64
N TYR A 471 -28.73 -2.63 6.11
CA TYR A 471 -28.34 -1.45 6.88
C TYR A 471 -29.18 -0.23 6.47
N PRO A 472 -29.71 0.56 7.42
CA PRO A 472 -29.72 0.30 8.87
C PRO A 472 -30.52 -0.97 9.25
N ASN A 473 -30.25 -1.57 10.41
CA ASN A 473 -31.03 -2.64 11.03
C ASN A 473 -30.87 -2.58 12.57
N PRO A 474 -31.88 -2.15 13.35
CA PRO A 474 -33.26 -1.91 12.93
C PRO A 474 -33.41 -0.73 11.96
N PHE A 475 -34.46 -0.71 11.14
CA PHE A 475 -34.67 0.34 10.13
C PHE A 475 -36.04 1.01 10.26
N ASN A 476 -36.17 2.26 9.79
CA ASN A 476 -37.42 3.02 9.76
C ASN A 476 -37.42 4.08 8.62
N PRO A 477 -38.34 4.04 7.64
CA PRO A 477 -39.00 2.86 7.08
C PRO A 477 -38.14 2.21 5.97
N THR A 478 -36.93 2.72 5.71
CA THR A 478 -36.07 2.27 4.61
C THR A 478 -34.79 1.61 5.06
N THR A 479 -34.39 0.55 4.36
CA THR A 479 -33.11 -0.15 4.55
C THR A 479 -32.52 -0.53 3.20
N ILE A 480 -31.20 -0.69 3.16
CA ILE A 480 -30.45 -1.13 2.00
C ILE A 480 -30.00 -2.58 2.22
N ILE A 481 -30.29 -3.44 1.25
CA ILE A 481 -29.82 -4.82 1.20
C ILE A 481 -28.75 -4.91 0.11
N GLN A 482 -27.53 -5.25 0.52
CA GLN A 482 -26.42 -5.46 -0.40
C GLN A 482 -26.15 -6.95 -0.61
N TYR A 483 -25.78 -7.34 -1.81
CA TYR A 483 -25.37 -8.69 -2.12
C TYR A 483 -24.36 -8.73 -3.25
N VAL A 484 -23.73 -9.89 -3.38
CA VAL A 484 -22.56 -10.09 -4.20
C VAL A 484 -22.71 -11.37 -5.01
N LEU A 485 -22.42 -11.26 -6.31
CA LEU A 485 -22.39 -12.38 -7.26
C LEU A 485 -20.94 -12.59 -7.73
N PRO A 486 -20.43 -13.84 -7.76
CA PRO A 486 -19.08 -14.12 -8.24
C PRO A 486 -18.84 -13.62 -9.67
N GLN A 487 -17.67 -13.06 -9.96
CA GLN A 487 -17.34 -12.62 -11.33
C GLN A 487 -17.22 -13.81 -12.31
N SER A 488 -16.96 -15.02 -11.80
CA SER A 488 -16.98 -16.27 -12.57
C SER A 488 -18.39 -16.80 -12.83
N ALA A 489 -19.43 -16.25 -12.19
CA ALA A 489 -20.79 -16.65 -12.47
C ALA A 489 -21.19 -16.13 -13.85
N HIS A 490 -21.62 -17.03 -14.73
CA HIS A 490 -22.31 -16.64 -15.96
C HIS A 490 -23.56 -15.82 -15.59
N PRO A 491 -24.04 -14.93 -16.49
CA PRO A 491 -25.23 -14.13 -16.22
C PRO A 491 -26.39 -15.03 -15.79
N GLN A 492 -26.92 -14.82 -14.59
CA GLN A 492 -27.85 -15.76 -13.96
C GLN A 492 -29.04 -15.04 -13.33
N ASN A 493 -30.15 -15.76 -13.21
CA ASN A 493 -31.36 -15.21 -12.61
C ASN A 493 -31.18 -15.04 -11.10
N VAL A 494 -31.33 -13.80 -10.64
CA VAL A 494 -31.25 -13.40 -9.24
C VAL A 494 -32.63 -13.03 -8.74
N LYS A 495 -33.03 -13.61 -7.60
CA LYS A 495 -34.24 -13.25 -6.88
C LYS A 495 -33.91 -12.79 -5.48
N LEU A 496 -34.37 -11.60 -5.11
CA LEU A 496 -34.31 -11.10 -3.73
C LEU A 496 -35.75 -10.92 -3.23
N GLU A 497 -36.14 -11.72 -2.24
CA GLU A 497 -37.52 -11.85 -1.76
C GLU A 497 -37.59 -11.53 -0.28
N ILE A 498 -38.68 -10.91 0.18
CA ILE A 498 -38.94 -10.60 1.59
C ILE A 498 -40.10 -11.46 2.10
N PHE A 499 -39.98 -11.99 3.31
CA PHE A 499 -40.96 -12.83 3.99
C PHE A 499 -41.27 -12.30 5.39
N ASN A 500 -42.48 -12.60 5.89
CA ASN A 500 -42.79 -12.47 7.31
C ASN A 500 -42.33 -13.72 8.10
N THR A 501 -42.57 -13.72 9.42
CA THR A 501 -42.20 -14.83 10.31
C THR A 501 -42.98 -16.13 10.05
N LEU A 502 -44.14 -16.05 9.39
CA LEU A 502 -44.93 -17.23 8.96
C LEU A 502 -44.41 -17.83 7.65
N GLY A 503 -43.43 -17.18 7.00
CA GLY A 503 -42.87 -17.62 5.72
C GLY A 503 -43.68 -17.17 4.50
N GLU A 504 -44.65 -16.28 4.68
CA GLU A 504 -45.42 -15.70 3.57
C GLU A 504 -44.58 -14.63 2.88
N GLU A 505 -44.58 -14.63 1.54
CA GLU A 505 -43.86 -13.64 0.74
C GLU A 505 -44.59 -12.29 0.78
N ILE A 506 -43.86 -11.26 1.19
CA ILE A 506 -44.35 -9.89 1.37
C ILE A 506 -44.10 -9.05 0.12
N ARG A 507 -42.91 -9.21 -0.49
CA ARG A 507 -42.48 -8.44 -1.65
C ARG A 507 -41.28 -9.09 -2.34
N MET A 508 -41.23 -8.98 -3.66
CA MET A 508 -40.04 -9.30 -4.46
C MET A 508 -39.31 -8.00 -4.82
N LEU A 509 -38.03 -7.89 -4.45
CA LEU A 509 -37.22 -6.70 -4.72
C LEU A 509 -36.42 -6.79 -6.02
N VAL A 510 -36.01 -8.00 -6.39
CA VAL A 510 -35.20 -8.29 -7.57
C VAL A 510 -35.72 -9.56 -8.22
N ASN A 511 -35.83 -9.56 -9.54
CA ASN A 511 -36.16 -10.74 -10.35
C ASN A 511 -35.65 -10.56 -11.78
N GLU A 512 -34.34 -10.56 -11.96
CA GLU A 512 -33.70 -10.30 -13.25
C GLU A 512 -32.41 -11.09 -13.41
N GLN A 513 -31.87 -11.10 -14.63
CA GLN A 513 -30.59 -11.71 -14.93
C GLN A 513 -29.45 -10.71 -14.64
N GLN A 514 -28.52 -11.08 -13.77
CA GLN A 514 -27.40 -10.21 -13.37
C GLN A 514 -26.06 -10.86 -13.65
N ASN A 515 -25.07 -10.03 -14.00
CA ASN A 515 -23.67 -10.44 -14.16
C ASN A 515 -22.98 -10.53 -12.79
N GLY A 516 -21.79 -11.13 -12.73
CA GLY A 516 -20.98 -11.09 -11.51
C GLY A 516 -20.62 -9.64 -11.10
N GLY A 517 -20.83 -9.29 -9.84
CA GLY A 517 -20.70 -7.92 -9.34
C GLY A 517 -21.31 -7.72 -7.95
N MET A 518 -21.20 -6.50 -7.44
CA MET A 518 -21.86 -6.07 -6.21
C MET A 518 -23.14 -5.31 -6.54
N TYR A 519 -24.21 -5.57 -5.79
CA TYR A 519 -25.52 -4.99 -5.99
C TYR A 519 -26.08 -4.46 -4.67
N SER A 520 -26.90 -3.41 -4.78
CA SER A 520 -27.51 -2.71 -3.63
C SER A 520 -28.95 -2.39 -3.96
N VAL A 521 -29.89 -2.82 -3.11
CA VAL A 521 -31.33 -2.67 -3.34
C VAL A 521 -32.02 -2.17 -2.08
N GLN A 522 -32.83 -1.13 -2.23
CA GLN A 522 -33.56 -0.51 -1.12
C GLN A 522 -34.93 -1.16 -0.93
N TRP A 523 -35.31 -1.43 0.31
CA TRP A 523 -36.70 -1.72 0.70
C TRP A 523 -37.23 -0.65 1.63
N ASN A 524 -38.50 -0.28 1.45
CA ASN A 524 -39.17 0.80 2.17
C ASN A 524 -40.30 0.33 3.09
N GLY A 525 -40.26 -0.94 3.54
CA GLY A 525 -41.25 -1.48 4.47
C GLY A 525 -42.66 -1.60 3.86
N ARG A 526 -42.76 -1.82 2.55
CA ARG A 526 -44.05 -1.97 1.84
C ARG A 526 -44.20 -3.33 1.17
N THR A 527 -45.44 -3.82 1.09
CA THR A 527 -45.86 -4.98 0.30
C THR A 527 -45.85 -4.69 -1.19
N GLU A 528 -46.06 -5.71 -2.02
CA GLU A 528 -46.23 -5.58 -3.47
C GLU A 528 -47.36 -4.61 -3.87
N LYS A 529 -48.42 -4.53 -3.06
CA LYS A 529 -49.56 -3.61 -3.28
C LYS A 529 -49.29 -2.19 -2.77
N GLY A 530 -48.06 -1.88 -2.36
CA GLY A 530 -47.66 -0.57 -1.84
C GLY A 530 -48.11 -0.26 -0.41
N LEU A 531 -48.75 -1.21 0.28
CA LEU A 531 -49.21 -1.05 1.66
C LEU A 531 -48.04 -1.21 2.63
N PHE A 532 -48.03 -0.45 3.72
CA PHE A 532 -47.01 -0.60 4.76
C PHE A 532 -47.18 -1.90 5.53
N VAL A 533 -46.06 -2.51 5.89
CA VAL A 533 -46.02 -3.65 6.80
C VAL A 533 -45.83 -3.17 8.25
N PRO A 534 -46.37 -3.89 9.25
CA PRO A 534 -46.24 -3.49 10.66
C PRO A 534 -44.79 -3.57 11.17
N SER A 535 -44.50 -2.90 12.29
CA SER A 535 -43.23 -3.08 13.01
C SER A 535 -43.05 -4.55 13.41
N GLY A 536 -41.85 -5.10 13.24
CA GLY A 536 -41.60 -6.52 13.50
C GLY A 536 -40.41 -7.11 12.75
N VAL A 537 -40.20 -8.41 12.97
CA VAL A 537 -39.13 -9.17 12.32
C VAL A 537 -39.58 -9.64 10.94
N TYR A 538 -38.74 -9.41 9.95
CA TYR A 538 -38.88 -9.90 8.60
C TYR A 538 -37.65 -10.71 8.21
N LEU A 539 -37.80 -11.58 7.22
CA LEU A 539 -36.71 -12.33 6.62
C LEU A 539 -36.56 -11.89 5.17
N TYR A 540 -35.33 -11.86 4.66
CA TYR A 540 -35.11 -11.73 3.22
C TYR A 540 -34.21 -12.86 2.72
N ARG A 541 -34.43 -13.25 1.47
CA ARG A 541 -33.78 -14.39 0.82
C ARG A 541 -33.22 -13.98 -0.52
N LEU A 542 -31.94 -14.24 -0.74
CA LEU A 542 -31.31 -14.17 -2.04
C LEU A 542 -31.26 -15.56 -2.65
N ARG A 543 -31.71 -15.71 -3.90
CA ARG A 543 -31.51 -16.89 -4.73
C ARG A 543 -30.76 -16.49 -5.99
N ALA A 544 -29.67 -17.19 -6.29
CA ALA A 544 -28.82 -16.88 -7.43
C ALA A 544 -28.25 -18.21 -7.99
N GLY A 545 -28.94 -18.82 -8.97
CA GLY A 545 -28.62 -20.18 -9.41
C GLY A 545 -28.90 -21.22 -8.31
N SER A 546 -27.90 -22.02 -7.96
CA SER A 546 -27.99 -22.99 -6.84
C SER A 546 -27.77 -22.35 -5.46
N PHE A 547 -27.32 -21.09 -5.40
CA PHE A 547 -27.08 -20.39 -4.13
C PHE A 547 -28.38 -19.86 -3.53
N VAL A 548 -28.59 -20.12 -2.23
CA VAL A 548 -29.71 -19.61 -1.45
C VAL A 548 -29.20 -19.19 -0.07
N GLU A 549 -29.30 -17.90 0.27
CA GLU A 549 -28.99 -17.38 1.61
C GLU A 549 -30.17 -16.57 2.15
N LYS A 550 -30.39 -16.64 3.47
CA LYS A 550 -31.47 -15.94 4.18
C LYS A 550 -30.88 -15.13 5.33
N ARG A 551 -31.43 -13.94 5.57
CA ARG A 551 -31.07 -13.05 6.67
C ARG A 551 -32.34 -12.48 7.32
N LYS A 552 -32.23 -12.01 8.57
CA LYS A 552 -33.33 -11.41 9.32
C LYS A 552 -33.16 -9.90 9.43
N MET A 553 -34.25 -9.14 9.45
CA MET A 553 -34.27 -7.69 9.61
C MET A 553 -35.39 -7.27 10.56
N LEU A 554 -35.20 -6.16 11.29
CA LEU A 554 -36.16 -5.61 12.24
C LEU A 554 -36.64 -4.24 11.74
N LEU A 555 -37.93 -4.14 11.41
CA LEU A 555 -38.59 -2.87 11.08
C LEU A 555 -39.11 -2.26 12.39
N ILE A 556 -38.72 -1.01 12.65
CA ILE A 556 -39.30 -0.18 13.71
C ILE A 556 -40.04 0.96 13.02
N ARG A 557 -41.30 1.14 13.35
CA ARG A 557 -42.15 2.24 12.88
C ARG A 557 -42.89 2.85 14.05
#